data_AF-A0A7D8YN00-F1
#
_entry.id   AF-A0A7D8YN00-F1
#
_cell.length_a   1.000
_cell.length_b   1.000
_cell.length_c   1.000
_cell.angle_alpha   90.00
_cell.angle_beta   90.00
_cell.angle_gamma   90.00
#
_symmetry.space_group_name_H-M   'P 1'
#
loop_
_entity.id
_entity.type
_entity.pdbx_description
1 polymer ?
#
loop_
_entity_poly.entity_id
_entity_poly.type
_entity_poly.pdbx_seq_one_letter_code
_entity_poly.pdbx_strand_id
1 'polypeptide(L)'
;MRRTFHFMAYAQAEKSALLNFMEFLGDGSAFDNPMELPRALDIPDGLQMQQEMYAAENRRWSKAFEPLFRSSLKDINHLDAFQVLMMKVHSLNTTMRLNSHLSPTELIWDSFTPQMETLVGMCRTILNHPHADIVFGEGGFTFDMGLIYPLLTPAINCRDRRLRRDALDLLCTRPWREAQWASLVCADVARFKLETEEDGVETDHIPEWARVRLTGVDVIEKERKGTLQGIRGVGESAVHIQSVRNWSGMGD
;
A
#
# COMPACT_ATOMS: atom_id res chain seq x y z
N MET A 1 11.93 6.44 10.68
CA MET A 1 11.27 5.47 9.79
C MET A 1 12.23 4.60 8.96
N ARG A 2 13.44 5.03 8.58
CA ARG A 2 14.39 4.19 7.81
C ARG A 2 14.57 2.78 8.38
N ARG A 3 14.86 2.63 9.67
CA ARG A 3 15.05 1.31 10.32
C ARG A 3 13.82 0.40 10.21
N THR A 4 12.62 0.98 10.27
CA THR A 4 11.36 0.27 10.05
C THR A 4 11.27 -0.33 8.65
N PHE A 5 11.62 0.44 7.62
CA PHE A 5 11.65 -0.07 6.23
C PHE A 5 12.70 -1.16 6.04
N HIS A 6 13.89 -1.00 6.64
CA HIS A 6 14.93 -2.05 6.61
C HIS A 6 14.44 -3.34 7.27
N PHE A 7 13.78 -3.25 8.42
CA PHE A 7 13.17 -4.41 9.07
C PHE A 7 12.09 -5.07 8.21
N MET A 8 11.18 -4.29 7.63
CA MET A 8 10.13 -4.83 6.77
C MET A 8 10.72 -5.53 5.53
N ALA A 9 11.72 -4.91 4.90
CA ALA A 9 12.43 -5.52 3.77
C ALA A 9 13.15 -6.82 4.16
N TYR A 10 13.82 -6.84 5.32
CA TYR A 10 14.50 -8.02 5.84
C TYR A 10 13.51 -9.17 6.11
N ALA A 11 12.44 -8.91 6.87
CA ALA A 11 11.42 -9.92 7.16
C ALA A 11 10.73 -10.44 5.89
N GLN A 12 10.61 -9.62 4.85
CA GLN A 12 10.09 -10.06 3.56
C GLN A 12 11.08 -10.98 2.83
N ALA A 13 12.38 -10.64 2.80
CA ALA A 13 13.41 -11.49 2.20
C ALA A 13 13.52 -12.87 2.88
N GLU A 14 13.26 -12.94 4.19
CA GLU A 14 13.17 -14.18 4.97
C GLU A 14 11.84 -14.93 4.79
N LYS A 15 10.93 -14.45 3.92
CA LYS A 15 9.58 -15.02 3.68
C LYS A 15 8.70 -15.07 4.93
N SER A 16 8.93 -14.17 5.89
CA SER A 16 8.18 -14.04 7.15
C SER A 16 7.11 -12.95 7.12
N ALA A 17 6.77 -12.42 5.94
CA ALA A 17 5.73 -11.40 5.76
C ALA A 17 4.75 -11.80 4.65
N LEU A 18 3.45 -11.58 4.88
CA LEU A 18 2.41 -11.83 3.88
C LEU A 18 2.38 -10.77 2.76
N LEU A 19 2.93 -9.58 3.02
CA LEU A 19 2.74 -8.38 2.19
C LEU A 19 3.90 -8.16 1.21
N ASN A 20 3.73 -8.67 -0.01
CA ASN A 20 4.68 -8.52 -1.12
C ASN A 20 4.48 -7.21 -1.90
N PHE A 21 4.54 -6.05 -1.24
CA PHE A 21 4.42 -4.78 -1.97
C PHE A 21 5.75 -4.32 -2.62
N MET A 22 6.90 -4.86 -2.18
CA MET A 22 8.21 -4.36 -2.62
C MET A 22 8.90 -5.18 -3.71
N GLU A 23 8.34 -6.31 -4.15
CA GLU A 23 8.89 -7.09 -5.27
C GLU A 23 8.33 -6.58 -6.61
N PHE A 24 8.80 -5.40 -7.03
CA PHE A 24 8.62 -4.87 -8.38
C PHE A 24 9.75 -5.29 -9.34
N LEU A 25 10.68 -6.14 -8.89
CA LEU A 25 11.87 -6.53 -9.65
C LEU A 25 12.20 -8.01 -9.45
N GLY A 26 11.56 -8.86 -10.26
CA GLY A 26 12.12 -10.14 -10.67
C GLY A 26 12.55 -10.05 -12.13
N ASP A 27 13.71 -10.63 -12.47
CA ASP A 27 14.01 -10.87 -13.87
C ASP A 27 13.00 -11.88 -14.46
N GLY A 28 12.94 -11.90 -15.79
CA GLY A 28 12.18 -12.79 -16.67
C GLY A 28 12.13 -14.30 -16.36
N SER A 29 12.72 -14.81 -15.27
CA SER A 29 12.92 -16.24 -15.01
C SER A 29 12.12 -16.86 -13.84
N ALA A 30 11.46 -16.08 -12.97
CA ALA A 30 10.45 -16.61 -12.02
C ALA A 30 9.14 -17.10 -12.67
N PHE A 31 9.12 -17.27 -13.99
CA PHE A 31 7.95 -17.22 -14.87
C PHE A 31 7.23 -18.56 -15.04
N ASP A 32 7.88 -19.68 -14.71
CA ASP A 32 7.35 -21.03 -14.96
C ASP A 32 6.90 -21.77 -13.69
N ASN A 33 7.06 -21.17 -12.50
CA ASN A 33 6.75 -21.86 -11.26
C ASN A 33 6.15 -20.87 -10.25
N PRO A 34 4.80 -20.77 -10.14
CA PRO A 34 4.20 -19.99 -9.07
C PRO A 34 4.73 -20.57 -7.75
N MET A 35 5.58 -19.80 -7.07
CA MET A 35 6.10 -20.22 -5.78
C MET A 35 4.87 -20.36 -4.86
N GLU A 36 4.50 -21.60 -4.53
CA GLU A 36 3.61 -21.87 -3.40
C GLU A 36 4.31 -21.30 -2.17
N LEU A 37 4.01 -20.04 -1.83
CA LEU A 37 4.41 -19.46 -0.56
C LEU A 37 3.78 -20.34 0.52
N PRO A 38 4.58 -20.87 1.48
CA PRO A 38 4.10 -21.82 2.47
C PRO A 38 2.82 -21.34 3.15
N ARG A 39 1.89 -22.27 3.41
CA ARG A 39 0.59 -22.00 4.04
C ARG A 39 0.70 -21.33 5.42
N ALA A 40 1.87 -21.38 6.05
CA ALA A 40 2.19 -20.71 7.31
C ALA A 40 3.48 -19.90 7.15
N LEU A 41 3.45 -18.63 7.56
CA LEU A 41 4.67 -17.84 7.71
C LEU A 41 5.52 -18.48 8.81
N ASP A 42 6.73 -18.92 8.46
CA ASP A 42 7.73 -19.20 9.48
C ASP A 42 8.29 -17.85 9.94
N ILE A 43 8.05 -17.53 11.20
CA ILE A 43 8.47 -16.26 11.80
C ILE A 43 9.57 -16.60 12.80
N PRO A 44 10.86 -16.42 12.43
CA PRO A 44 11.98 -16.68 13.31
C PRO A 44 11.84 -16.02 14.68
N ASP A 45 12.30 -16.75 15.69
CA ASP A 45 12.38 -16.25 17.07
C ASP A 45 13.14 -14.90 17.09
N GLY A 46 12.49 -13.87 17.62
CA GLY A 46 13.05 -12.52 17.72
C GLY A 46 12.56 -11.50 16.68
N LEU A 47 11.99 -11.92 15.54
CA LEU A 47 11.40 -10.95 14.58
C LEU A 47 10.21 -10.20 15.20
N GLN A 48 9.37 -10.87 15.99
CA GLN A 48 8.27 -10.23 16.70
C GLN A 48 8.79 -9.21 17.73
N MET A 49 9.88 -9.53 18.43
CA MET A 49 10.51 -8.59 19.37
C MET A 49 11.06 -7.37 18.62
N GLN A 50 11.69 -7.56 17.46
CA GLN A 50 12.15 -6.47 16.61
C GLN A 50 10.99 -5.62 16.09
N GLN A 51 9.88 -6.23 15.64
CA GLN A 51 8.66 -5.53 15.22
C GLN A 51 8.15 -4.62 16.33
N GLU A 52 8.04 -5.14 17.56
CA GLU A 52 7.56 -4.36 18.71
C GLU A 52 8.53 -3.24 19.10
N MET A 53 9.84 -3.48 19.03
CA MET A 53 10.85 -2.44 19.22
C MET A 53 10.67 -1.28 18.22
N TYR A 54 10.51 -1.58 16.94
CA TYR A 54 10.28 -0.56 15.92
C TYR A 54 8.91 0.10 16.04
N ALA A 55 7.88 -0.62 16.50
CA ALA A 55 6.57 -0.06 16.79
C ALA A 55 6.66 0.96 17.94
N ALA A 56 7.41 0.65 18.99
CA ALA A 56 7.68 1.58 20.10
C ALA A 56 8.48 2.81 19.65
N GLU A 57 9.42 2.67 18.72
CA GLU A 57 10.11 3.81 18.09
C GLU A 57 9.15 4.69 17.29
N ASN A 58 8.28 4.11 16.45
CA ASN A 58 7.26 4.85 15.70
C ASN A 58 6.29 5.61 16.61
N ARG A 59 5.84 4.97 17.71
CA ARG A 59 4.98 5.63 18.73
C ARG A 59 5.69 6.82 19.38
N ARG A 60 6.96 6.67 19.77
CA ARG A 60 7.76 7.77 20.33
C ARG A 60 7.94 8.91 19.34
N TRP A 61 8.27 8.60 18.09
CA TRP A 61 8.42 9.60 17.04
C TRP A 61 7.10 10.34 16.80
N SER A 62 5.97 9.64 16.66
CA SER A 62 4.67 10.28 16.43
C SER A 62 4.27 11.20 17.58
N LYS A 63 4.57 10.81 18.84
CA LYS A 63 4.31 11.65 20.00
C LYS A 63 5.18 12.93 19.98
N ALA A 64 6.46 12.80 19.63
CA ALA A 64 7.37 13.93 19.55
C ALA A 64 7.06 14.87 18.36
N PHE A 65 6.52 14.34 17.27
CA PHE A 65 6.14 15.11 16.07
C PHE A 65 4.84 15.90 16.25
N GLU A 66 3.96 15.48 17.16
CA GLU A 66 2.61 16.04 17.32
C GLU A 66 2.56 17.57 17.57
N PRO A 67 3.45 18.19 18.37
CA PRO A 67 3.45 19.66 18.54
C PRO A 67 3.76 20.41 17.24
N LEU A 68 4.70 19.91 16.44
CA LEU A 68 5.04 20.47 15.13
C LEU A 68 3.83 20.34 14.18
N PHE A 69 3.24 19.15 14.12
CA PHE A 69 2.04 18.89 13.33
C PHE A 69 0.93 19.91 13.63
N ARG A 70 0.59 20.08 14.91
CA ARG A 70 -0.45 21.04 15.32
C ARG A 70 -0.10 22.49 15.01
N SER A 71 1.17 22.86 15.11
CA SER A 71 1.61 24.23 14.83
C SER A 71 1.49 24.56 13.34
N SER A 72 1.87 23.62 12.46
CA SER A 72 1.81 23.82 11.01
C SER A 72 0.37 23.91 10.49
N LEU A 73 -0.59 23.26 11.16
CA LEU A 73 -2.00 23.33 10.76
C LEU A 73 -2.69 24.68 11.08
N LYS A 74 -2.01 25.63 11.74
CA LYS A 74 -2.55 26.98 11.96
C LYS A 74 -2.75 27.75 10.66
N ASP A 75 -1.90 27.47 9.67
CA ASP A 75 -2.08 27.93 8.28
C ASP A 75 -1.95 26.72 7.36
N ILE A 76 -3.08 26.04 7.15
CA ILE A 76 -3.14 24.80 6.37
C ILE A 76 -2.75 24.96 4.91
N ASN A 77 -2.73 26.20 4.38
CA ASN A 77 -2.37 26.48 2.99
C ASN A 77 -0.88 26.83 2.82
N HIS A 78 -0.14 26.95 3.92
CA HIS A 78 1.30 27.23 3.88
C HIS A 78 2.10 26.00 3.45
N LEU A 79 3.21 26.20 2.75
CA LEU A 79 4.09 25.11 2.28
C LEU A 79 4.57 24.18 3.41
N ASP A 80 4.85 24.73 4.59
CA ASP A 80 5.22 23.92 5.75
C ASP A 80 4.10 22.96 6.18
N ALA A 81 2.83 23.36 6.07
CA ALA A 81 1.69 22.51 6.38
C ALA A 81 1.59 21.34 5.38
N PHE A 82 1.81 21.61 4.09
CA PHE A 82 1.86 20.57 3.05
C PHE A 82 2.91 19.48 3.37
N GLN A 83 4.13 19.87 3.70
CA GLN A 83 5.21 18.93 4.03
C GLN A 83 4.93 18.16 5.34
N VAL A 84 4.38 18.85 6.34
CA VAL A 84 4.07 18.26 7.63
C VAL A 84 2.86 17.30 7.56
N LEU A 85 1.87 17.59 6.71
CA LEU A 85 0.78 16.67 6.38
C LEU A 85 1.31 15.40 5.68
N MET A 86 2.17 15.56 4.68
CA MET A 86 2.86 14.43 4.03
C MET A 86 3.58 13.54 5.05
N MET A 87 4.37 14.14 5.94
CA MET A 87 5.06 13.41 7.00
C MET A 87 4.10 12.66 7.94
N LYS A 88 2.96 13.27 8.30
CA LYS A 88 1.92 12.62 9.13
C LYS A 88 1.33 11.41 8.43
N VAL A 89 0.99 11.53 7.14
CA VAL A 89 0.49 10.44 6.30
C VAL A 89 1.48 9.28 6.26
N HIS A 90 2.76 9.54 5.99
CA HIS A 90 3.78 8.50 5.98
C HIS A 90 3.99 7.85 7.35
N SER A 91 3.94 8.63 8.43
CA SER A 91 4.04 8.08 9.78
C SER A 91 2.88 7.13 10.10
N LEU A 92 1.66 7.51 9.75
CA LEU A 92 0.47 6.67 9.93
C LEU A 92 0.60 5.39 9.10
N ASN A 93 0.90 5.54 7.80
CA ASN A 93 1.04 4.41 6.89
C ASN A 93 2.11 3.42 7.35
N THR A 94 3.31 3.92 7.66
CA THR A 94 4.44 3.10 8.10
C THR A 94 4.14 2.39 9.42
N THR A 95 3.35 3.01 10.30
CA THR A 95 2.92 2.38 11.55
C THR A 95 1.97 1.23 11.27
N MET A 96 0.93 1.43 10.47
CA MET A 96 -0.01 0.35 10.12
C MET A 96 0.72 -0.80 9.43
N ARG A 97 1.52 -0.50 8.40
CA ARG A 97 2.31 -1.48 7.64
C ARG A 97 3.26 -2.27 8.53
N LEU A 98 3.98 -1.62 9.44
CA LEU A 98 4.86 -2.31 10.39
C LEU A 98 4.08 -3.28 11.28
N ASN A 99 2.96 -2.84 11.87
CA ASN A 99 2.21 -3.65 12.82
C ASN A 99 1.48 -4.82 12.13
N SER A 100 1.14 -4.70 10.85
CA SER A 100 0.55 -5.78 10.05
C SER A 100 1.60 -6.73 9.45
N HIS A 101 2.89 -6.35 9.44
CA HIS A 101 3.91 -6.96 8.57
C HIS A 101 4.10 -8.47 8.78
N LEU A 102 4.13 -8.90 10.04
CA LEU A 102 4.29 -10.31 10.43
C LEU A 102 2.96 -11.03 10.64
N SER A 103 1.82 -10.41 10.30
CA SER A 103 0.53 -11.05 10.50
C SER A 103 0.35 -12.22 9.54
N PRO A 104 -0.17 -13.37 9.99
CA PRO A 104 -0.46 -14.52 9.14
C PRO A 104 -1.82 -14.40 8.43
N THR A 105 -2.54 -13.29 8.59
CA THR A 105 -3.85 -13.08 7.95
C THR A 105 -4.03 -11.65 7.44
N GLU A 106 -4.74 -11.51 6.33
CA GLU A 106 -5.20 -10.23 5.78
C GLU A 106 -6.26 -9.56 6.67
N LEU A 107 -6.87 -10.26 7.64
CA LEU A 107 -7.87 -9.69 8.54
C LEU A 107 -7.27 -8.70 9.56
N ILE A 108 -5.94 -8.70 9.74
CA ILE A 108 -5.27 -7.74 10.64
C ILE A 108 -5.60 -6.28 10.31
N TRP A 109 -5.92 -6.01 9.04
CA TRP A 109 -6.22 -4.69 8.53
C TRP A 109 -7.50 -4.08 9.09
N ASP A 110 -8.42 -4.89 9.60
CA ASP A 110 -9.66 -4.42 10.24
C ASP A 110 -9.37 -3.64 11.53
N SER A 111 -8.25 -3.93 12.20
CA SER A 111 -7.80 -3.17 13.37
C SER A 111 -7.31 -1.76 13.05
N PHE A 112 -7.14 -1.44 11.75
CA PHE A 112 -6.60 -0.18 11.26
C PHE A 112 -7.59 0.67 10.46
N THR A 113 -8.87 0.29 10.37
CA THR A 113 -9.87 1.03 9.59
C THR A 113 -9.96 2.51 9.97
N PRO A 114 -10.06 2.92 11.25
CA PRO A 114 -10.10 4.34 11.62
C PRO A 114 -8.85 5.13 11.20
N GLN A 115 -7.68 4.48 11.26
CA GLN A 115 -6.41 5.05 10.85
C GLN A 115 -6.33 5.20 9.33
N MET A 116 -6.88 4.25 8.58
CA MET A 116 -7.01 4.33 7.13
C MET A 116 -7.97 5.45 6.70
N GLU A 117 -9.11 5.62 7.37
CA GLU A 117 -10.05 6.73 7.11
C GLU A 117 -9.35 8.09 7.32
N THR A 118 -8.64 8.23 8.43
CA THR A 118 -7.84 9.42 8.74
C THR A 118 -6.78 9.66 7.65
N LEU A 119 -6.07 8.61 7.23
CA LEU A 119 -5.04 8.69 6.20
C LEU A 119 -5.63 9.15 4.86
N VAL A 120 -6.72 8.54 4.40
CA VAL A 120 -7.39 8.89 3.14
C VAL A 120 -7.89 10.34 3.17
N GLY A 121 -8.45 10.78 4.31
CA GLY A 121 -8.84 12.17 4.52
C GLY A 121 -7.67 13.14 4.40
N MET A 122 -6.52 12.83 5.01
CA MET A 122 -5.31 13.66 4.89
C MET A 122 -4.76 13.67 3.45
N CYS A 123 -4.71 12.53 2.77
CA CYS A 123 -4.29 12.46 1.37
C CYS A 123 -5.18 13.33 0.47
N ARG A 124 -6.51 13.34 0.71
CA ARG A 124 -7.45 14.21 0.00
C ARG A 124 -7.13 15.70 0.25
N THR A 125 -6.83 16.08 1.50
CA THR A 125 -6.41 17.45 1.82
C THR A 125 -5.12 17.83 1.09
N ILE A 126 -4.13 16.94 1.06
CA ILE A 126 -2.84 17.17 0.41
C ILE A 126 -3.00 17.35 -1.10
N LEU A 127 -3.78 16.49 -1.76
CA LEU A 127 -4.02 16.58 -3.21
C LEU A 127 -4.79 17.84 -3.63
N ASN A 128 -5.53 18.46 -2.71
CA ASN A 128 -6.24 19.73 -2.92
C ASN A 128 -5.49 20.95 -2.37
N HIS A 129 -4.26 20.76 -1.86
CA HIS A 129 -3.46 21.85 -1.31
C HIS A 129 -3.01 22.81 -2.43
N PRO A 130 -2.89 24.13 -2.19
CA PRO A 130 -2.36 25.10 -3.16
C PRO A 130 -0.95 24.84 -3.70
N HIS A 131 -0.25 23.86 -3.13
CA HIS A 131 1.12 23.47 -3.48
C HIS A 131 1.20 22.01 -3.94
N ALA A 132 0.06 21.34 -4.12
CA ALA A 132 0.00 19.94 -4.54
C ALA A 132 0.75 19.72 -5.85
N ASP A 133 0.60 20.64 -6.81
CA ASP A 133 1.17 20.51 -8.15
C ASP A 133 2.71 20.55 -8.18
N ILE A 134 3.37 20.94 -7.08
CA ILE A 134 4.84 20.83 -6.94
C ILE A 134 5.28 19.36 -7.03
N VAL A 135 4.48 18.43 -6.51
CA VAL A 135 4.80 16.99 -6.43
C VAL A 135 3.82 16.17 -7.27
N PHE A 136 2.55 16.55 -7.25
CA PHE A 136 1.43 15.84 -7.86
C PHE A 136 0.85 16.62 -9.04
N GLY A 137 1.68 17.37 -9.76
CA GLY A 137 1.25 17.95 -11.04
C GLY A 137 0.87 16.85 -12.03
N GLU A 138 0.05 17.18 -13.03
CA GLU A 138 -0.26 16.24 -14.11
C GLU A 138 1.03 15.85 -14.86
N GLY A 139 1.35 14.57 -14.88
CA GLY A 139 2.62 14.05 -15.38
C GLY A 139 3.82 14.31 -14.47
N GLY A 140 3.57 14.66 -13.20
CA GLY A 140 4.61 14.98 -12.22
C GLY A 140 5.45 13.76 -11.89
N PHE A 141 6.77 13.96 -11.75
CA PHE A 141 7.72 12.92 -11.36
C PHE A 141 8.52 13.35 -10.14
N THR A 142 8.64 12.45 -9.15
CA THR A 142 9.52 12.64 -7.98
C THR A 142 10.26 11.34 -7.64
N PHE A 143 11.47 11.45 -7.11
CA PHE A 143 12.19 10.30 -6.52
C PHE A 143 11.78 10.03 -5.07
N ASP A 144 11.11 11.00 -4.43
CA ASP A 144 10.67 10.86 -3.05
C ASP A 144 9.40 10.00 -2.96
N MET A 145 9.19 9.40 -1.80
CA MET A 145 7.91 8.75 -1.50
C MET A 145 6.84 9.84 -1.36
N GLY A 146 5.78 9.72 -2.17
CA GLY A 146 4.62 10.59 -2.13
C GLY A 146 3.39 9.86 -1.57
N LEU A 147 2.25 10.08 -2.20
CA LEU A 147 0.96 9.57 -1.75
C LEU A 147 0.59 8.20 -2.32
N ILE A 148 1.29 7.68 -3.34
CA ILE A 148 0.92 6.40 -3.96
C ILE A 148 0.95 5.27 -2.94
N TYR A 149 2.06 5.06 -2.23
CA TYR A 149 2.17 3.97 -1.25
C TYR A 149 1.20 4.11 -0.04
N PRO A 150 1.01 5.31 0.54
CA PRO A 150 -0.04 5.54 1.53
C PRO A 150 -1.46 5.26 1.04
N LEU A 151 -1.85 5.72 -0.15
CA LEU A 151 -3.21 5.53 -0.71
C LEU A 151 -3.47 4.07 -1.09
N LEU A 152 -2.44 3.39 -1.56
CA LEU A 152 -2.58 2.02 -2.00
C LEU A 152 -2.79 1.05 -0.83
N THR A 153 -2.34 1.41 0.36
CA THR A 153 -2.55 0.61 1.58
C THR A 153 -4.03 0.36 1.86
N PRO A 154 -4.90 1.36 2.03
CA PRO A 154 -6.34 1.14 2.15
C PRO A 154 -6.97 0.56 0.88
N ALA A 155 -6.56 0.99 -0.32
CA ALA A 155 -7.15 0.49 -1.57
C ALA A 155 -7.03 -1.03 -1.74
N ILE A 156 -5.86 -1.58 -1.40
CA ILE A 156 -5.57 -3.01 -1.48
C ILE A 156 -6.05 -3.75 -0.23
N ASN A 157 -5.76 -3.24 0.96
CA ASN A 157 -5.82 -4.06 2.17
C ASN A 157 -7.12 -3.91 2.96
N CYS A 158 -7.81 -2.77 2.87
CA CYS A 158 -9.05 -2.58 3.61
C CYS A 158 -10.14 -3.56 3.16
N ARG A 159 -11.05 -3.92 4.06
CA ARG A 159 -12.23 -4.75 3.77
C ARG A 159 -13.52 -3.93 3.70
N ASP A 160 -13.48 -2.64 4.05
CA ASP A 160 -14.57 -1.68 3.84
C ASP A 160 -14.62 -1.23 2.38
N ARG A 161 -15.73 -1.51 1.70
CA ARG A 161 -15.89 -1.22 0.27
C ARG A 161 -15.72 0.25 -0.07
N ARG A 162 -16.32 1.14 0.72
CA ARG A 162 -16.35 2.58 0.45
C ARG A 162 -14.94 3.17 0.56
N LEU A 163 -14.24 2.87 1.66
CA LEU A 163 -12.91 3.42 1.93
C LEU A 163 -11.88 2.99 0.88
N ARG A 164 -11.99 1.77 0.36
CA ARG A 164 -11.12 1.30 -0.74
C ARG A 164 -11.31 2.12 -2.02
N ARG A 165 -12.57 2.39 -2.38
CA ARG A 165 -12.94 3.18 -3.56
C ARG A 165 -12.51 4.63 -3.38
N ASP A 166 -12.70 5.20 -2.19
CA ASP A 166 -12.20 6.55 -1.88
C ASP A 166 -10.69 6.67 -2.10
N ALA A 167 -9.91 5.69 -1.64
CA ALA A 167 -8.47 5.66 -1.84
C ALA A 167 -8.08 5.46 -3.32
N LEU A 168 -8.80 4.58 -4.02
CA LEU A 168 -8.62 4.32 -5.45
C LEU A 168 -8.91 5.56 -6.29
N ASP A 169 -9.99 6.27 -6.00
CA ASP A 169 -10.38 7.50 -6.70
C ASP A 169 -9.32 8.57 -6.55
N LEU A 170 -8.69 8.69 -5.36
CA LEU A 170 -7.58 9.61 -5.14
C LEU A 170 -6.35 9.26 -6.00
N LEU A 171 -6.02 7.97 -6.16
CA LEU A 171 -4.97 7.52 -7.09
C LEU A 171 -5.31 7.83 -8.55
N CYS A 172 -6.60 7.89 -8.91
CA CYS A 172 -7.07 8.19 -10.25
C CYS A 172 -7.29 9.69 -10.52
N THR A 173 -7.11 10.58 -9.54
CA THR A 173 -7.42 12.01 -9.72
C THR A 173 -6.62 12.68 -10.84
N ARG A 174 -5.40 12.22 -11.08
CA ARG A 174 -4.45 12.72 -12.08
C ARG A 174 -3.30 11.72 -12.23
N PRO A 175 -2.57 11.70 -13.36
CA PRO A 175 -1.34 10.93 -13.48
C PRO A 175 -0.17 11.66 -12.79
N TRP A 176 0.53 10.94 -11.93
CA TRP A 176 1.86 11.29 -11.40
C TRP A 176 2.67 10.02 -11.08
N ARG A 177 3.98 10.17 -10.91
CA ARG A 177 4.94 9.09 -10.69
C ARG A 177 5.88 9.36 -9.51
N GLU A 178 6.04 8.35 -8.65
CA GLU A 178 6.95 8.31 -7.50
C GLU A 178 8.00 7.23 -7.73
N ALA A 179 9.14 7.63 -8.32
CA ALA A 179 10.19 6.76 -8.82
C ALA A 179 9.62 5.69 -9.78
N GLN A 180 9.53 4.45 -9.33
CA GLN A 180 9.00 3.33 -10.12
C GLN A 180 7.47 3.20 -10.05
N TRP A 181 6.79 3.93 -9.16
CA TRP A 181 5.35 3.82 -8.98
C TRP A 181 4.61 4.86 -9.78
N ALA A 182 3.84 4.44 -10.78
CA ALA A 182 2.89 5.31 -11.48
C ALA A 182 1.50 5.18 -10.83
N SER A 183 0.91 6.31 -10.44
CA SER A 183 -0.40 6.40 -9.77
C SER A 183 -1.50 5.60 -10.46
N LEU A 184 -1.66 5.76 -11.78
CA LEU A 184 -2.69 5.04 -12.56
C LEU A 184 -2.42 3.53 -12.68
N VAL A 185 -1.15 3.12 -12.76
CA VAL A 185 -0.78 1.69 -12.77
C VAL A 185 -1.08 1.07 -11.40
N CYS A 186 -0.71 1.75 -10.32
CA CYS A 186 -1.03 1.31 -8.96
C CYS A 186 -2.55 1.28 -8.71
N ALA A 187 -3.30 2.23 -9.27
CA ALA A 187 -4.75 2.22 -9.22
C ALA A 187 -5.34 0.99 -9.93
N ASP A 188 -4.83 0.63 -11.11
CA ASP A 188 -5.26 -0.58 -11.83
C ASP A 188 -4.97 -1.87 -11.05
N VAL A 189 -3.80 -1.96 -10.38
CA VAL A 189 -3.48 -3.08 -9.49
C VAL A 189 -4.47 -3.17 -8.33
N ALA A 190 -4.78 -2.05 -7.68
CA ALA A 190 -5.77 -2.02 -6.61
C ALA A 190 -7.18 -2.37 -7.11
N ARG A 191 -7.56 -1.88 -8.29
CA ARG A 191 -8.84 -2.18 -8.95
C ARG A 191 -8.99 -3.66 -9.25
N PHE A 192 -7.96 -4.29 -9.81
CA PHE A 192 -7.94 -5.74 -10.05
C PHE A 192 -8.24 -6.53 -8.77
N LYS A 193 -7.54 -6.21 -7.67
CA LYS A 193 -7.75 -6.88 -6.40
C LYS A 193 -9.16 -6.62 -5.86
N LEU A 194 -9.62 -5.38 -5.92
CA LEU A 194 -10.96 -4.98 -5.47
C LEU A 194 -12.05 -5.75 -6.22
N GLU A 195 -12.03 -5.73 -7.54
CA GLU A 195 -13.01 -6.41 -8.39
C GLU A 195 -13.00 -7.93 -8.15
N THR A 196 -11.81 -8.52 -8.02
CA THR A 196 -11.70 -9.97 -7.78
C THR A 196 -12.17 -10.39 -6.39
N GLU A 197 -11.93 -9.56 -5.37
CA GLU A 197 -12.42 -9.84 -4.01
C GLU A 197 -13.92 -9.64 -3.86
N GLU A 198 -14.53 -8.80 -4.69
CA GLU A 198 -15.95 -8.47 -4.62
C GLU A 198 -16.84 -9.33 -5.49
N ASP A 199 -16.26 -10.03 -6.47
CA ASP A 199 -16.98 -10.95 -7.34
C ASP A 199 -17.75 -12.01 -6.53
N GLY A 200 -19.09 -12.02 -6.68
CA GLY A 200 -19.97 -12.93 -5.94
C GLY A 200 -20.11 -12.65 -4.44
N VAL A 201 -19.72 -11.46 -3.97
CA VAL A 201 -19.89 -11.02 -2.58
C VAL A 201 -21.00 -9.97 -2.51
N GLU A 202 -22.05 -10.24 -1.74
CA GLU A 202 -23.19 -9.31 -1.58
C GLU A 202 -23.09 -8.45 -0.31
N THR A 203 -22.07 -8.66 0.53
CA THR A 203 -21.90 -7.95 1.80
C THR A 203 -21.10 -6.66 1.65
N ASP A 204 -21.42 -5.64 2.46
CA ASP A 204 -20.68 -4.36 2.48
C ASP A 204 -19.21 -4.51 2.88
N HIS A 205 -18.91 -5.57 3.63
CA HIS A 205 -17.57 -5.91 4.09
C HIS A 205 -17.10 -7.20 3.42
N ILE A 206 -15.88 -7.20 2.87
CA ILE A 206 -15.34 -8.34 2.10
C ILE A 206 -15.05 -9.51 3.03
N PRO A 207 -15.63 -10.71 2.87
CA PRO A 207 -15.35 -11.86 3.75
C PRO A 207 -13.95 -12.44 3.53
N GLU A 208 -13.38 -13.13 4.53
CA GLU A 208 -12.03 -13.72 4.46
C GLU A 208 -11.86 -14.67 3.27
N TRP A 209 -12.86 -15.53 3.00
CA TRP A 209 -12.82 -16.48 1.90
C TRP A 209 -12.73 -15.82 0.51
N ALA A 210 -13.12 -14.55 0.40
CA ALA A 210 -13.07 -13.82 -0.86
C ALA A 210 -11.76 -13.03 -1.03
N ARG A 211 -10.94 -12.92 0.02
CA ARG A 211 -9.71 -12.13 0.02
C ARG A 211 -8.71 -12.66 -1.01
N VAL A 212 -8.00 -11.73 -1.61
CA VAL A 212 -6.93 -11.98 -2.56
C VAL A 212 -5.62 -11.59 -1.90
N ARG A 213 -4.64 -12.49 -1.97
CA ARG A 213 -3.24 -12.18 -1.67
C ARG A 213 -2.51 -12.02 -3.00
N LEU A 214 -1.99 -10.81 -3.27
CA LEU A 214 -1.15 -10.59 -4.45
C LEU A 214 0.17 -11.32 -4.26
N THR A 215 0.56 -12.10 -5.26
CA THR A 215 1.80 -12.90 -5.25
C THR A 215 2.84 -12.36 -6.21
N GLY A 216 2.45 -11.57 -7.21
CA GLY A 216 3.36 -10.96 -8.18
C GLY A 216 2.70 -9.85 -9.00
N VAL A 217 3.49 -8.84 -9.34
CA VAL A 217 3.14 -7.75 -10.26
C VAL A 217 4.32 -7.55 -11.19
N ASP A 218 4.24 -8.11 -12.38
CA ASP A 218 5.28 -7.99 -13.39
C ASP A 218 4.96 -6.79 -14.29
N VAL A 219 5.94 -5.91 -14.49
CA VAL A 219 5.79 -4.72 -15.33
C VAL A 219 6.86 -4.72 -16.41
N ILE A 220 6.43 -4.81 -17.67
CA ILE A 220 7.26 -4.61 -18.85
C ILE A 220 7.15 -3.14 -19.24
N GLU A 221 7.97 -2.30 -18.61
CA GLU A 221 7.87 -0.84 -18.72
C GLU A 221 7.93 -0.35 -20.18
N LYS A 222 8.84 -0.91 -20.98
CA LYS A 222 9.00 -0.54 -22.41
C LYS A 222 7.73 -0.77 -23.23
N GLU A 223 6.94 -1.78 -22.87
CA GLU A 223 5.71 -2.12 -23.55
C GLU A 223 4.48 -1.55 -22.85
N ARG A 224 4.65 -0.95 -21.66
CA ARG A 224 3.56 -0.55 -20.76
C ARG A 224 2.57 -1.69 -20.53
N LYS A 225 3.06 -2.93 -20.39
CA LYS A 225 2.25 -4.11 -20.10
C LYS A 225 2.67 -4.74 -18.80
N GLY A 226 1.82 -5.57 -18.24
CA GLY A 226 2.19 -6.32 -17.06
C GLY A 226 1.29 -7.52 -16.80
N THR A 227 1.68 -8.31 -15.83
CA THR A 227 0.90 -9.45 -15.36
C THR A 227 0.68 -9.29 -13.87
N LEU A 228 -0.57 -9.38 -13.44
CA LEU A 228 -0.96 -9.40 -12.04
C LEU A 228 -1.26 -10.83 -11.65
N GLN A 229 -0.71 -11.28 -10.53
CA GLN A 229 -0.92 -12.63 -10.00
C GLN A 229 -1.32 -12.56 -8.54
N GLY A 230 -2.18 -13.50 -8.14
CA GLY A 230 -2.55 -13.65 -6.74
C GLY A 230 -3.21 -14.98 -6.44
N ILE A 231 -3.57 -15.15 -5.18
CA ILE A 231 -4.32 -16.29 -4.68
C ILE A 231 -5.59 -15.75 -4.01
N ARG A 232 -6.75 -16.19 -4.46
CA ARG A 232 -8.06 -15.86 -3.88
C ARG A 232 -8.51 -16.97 -2.93
N GLY A 233 -8.93 -16.60 -1.72
CA GLY A 233 -9.46 -17.50 -0.72
C GLY A 233 -8.42 -18.13 0.20
N VAL A 234 -8.89 -19.03 1.06
CA VAL A 234 -8.11 -19.64 2.14
C VAL A 234 -8.17 -21.16 2.10
N GLY A 235 -7.12 -21.80 2.61
CA GLY A 235 -7.05 -23.26 2.72
C GLY A 235 -7.08 -23.98 1.36
N GLU A 236 -7.73 -25.15 1.34
CA GLU A 236 -7.82 -26.00 0.13
C GLU A 236 -8.72 -25.41 -0.96
N SER A 237 -9.56 -24.44 -0.62
CA SER A 237 -10.44 -23.75 -1.56
C SER A 237 -9.77 -22.54 -2.23
N ALA A 238 -8.50 -22.26 -1.91
CA ALA A 238 -7.77 -21.14 -2.48
C ALA A 238 -7.46 -21.41 -3.97
N VAL A 239 -7.64 -20.39 -4.81
CA VAL A 239 -7.44 -20.47 -6.27
C VAL A 239 -6.43 -19.46 -6.75
N HIS A 240 -5.57 -19.86 -7.68
CA HIS A 240 -4.67 -18.94 -8.38
C HIS A 240 -5.48 -18.07 -9.34
N ILE A 241 -5.19 -16.77 -9.34
CA ILE A 241 -5.75 -15.79 -10.26
C ILE A 241 -4.62 -15.09 -10.99
N GLN A 242 -4.85 -14.78 -12.26
CA GLN A 242 -3.91 -14.05 -13.10
C GLN A 242 -4.66 -13.13 -14.05
N SER A 243 -4.08 -11.95 -14.31
CA SER A 243 -4.61 -11.01 -15.30
C SER A 243 -3.48 -10.30 -16.03
N VAL A 244 -3.52 -10.34 -17.36
CA VAL A 244 -2.60 -9.57 -18.21
C VAL A 244 -3.17 -8.17 -18.40
N ARG A 245 -2.33 -7.17 -18.18
CA ARG A 245 -2.67 -5.74 -18.24
C ARG A 245 -1.93 -5.06 -19.37
N ASN A 246 -2.62 -4.11 -19.99
CA ASN A 246 -2.04 -3.17 -20.93
C ASN A 246 -2.34 -1.76 -20.46
N TRP A 247 -1.28 -1.04 -20.10
CA TRP A 247 -1.28 0.33 -19.62
C TRP A 247 -0.84 1.32 -20.71
N SER A 248 -0.78 0.88 -21.98
CA SER A 248 -0.55 1.78 -23.11
C SER A 248 -1.60 2.90 -23.12
N GLY A 249 -1.19 4.14 -22.91
CA GLY A 249 -2.08 5.31 -22.89
C GLY A 249 -2.57 5.77 -21.51
N MET A 250 -2.21 5.08 -20.42
CA MET A 250 -2.34 5.67 -19.08
C MET A 250 -1.21 6.68 -18.90
N GLY A 251 -1.49 7.95 -18.61
CA GLY A 251 -0.50 9.06 -18.58
C GLY A 251 0.85 8.72 -17.91
N ASP A 252 1.93 9.35 -18.40
CA ASP A 252 3.28 9.20 -17.84
C ASP A 252 3.44 9.86 -16.46
#